data_AF-R5M043-F1
#
_entry.id   AF-R5M043-F1
#
_cell.length_a   1.000
_cell.length_b   1.000
_cell.length_c   1.000
_cell.angle_alpha   90.00
_cell.angle_beta   90.00
_cell.angle_gamma   90.00
#
_symmetry.space_group_name_H-M   'P 1'
#
loop_
_entity.id
_entity.type
_entity.pdbx_description
1 polymer ?
#
loop_
_entity_poly.entity_id
_entity_poly.type
_entity_poly.pdbx_seq_one_letter_code
_entity_poly.pdbx_strand_id
1 'polypeptide(L)'
;MTYDSGSTHAMTLTAVDLDAKGNPTKWKVENSWGADWGQKGCLIMTNDWFNEYMFRLVVDKKYVPAKTLKQYDQKPVMVMPEDPLFLPDE
;
A
#
# COMPACT_ATOMS: atom_id res chain seq x y z
N MET A 1 3.00 -14.25 16.05
CA MET A 1 2.57 -13.83 14.70
C MET A 1 2.53 -15.08 13.86
N THR A 2 1.43 -15.33 13.14
CA THR A 2 1.22 -16.58 12.39
C THR A 2 1.89 -16.58 11.01
N TYR A 3 2.49 -15.46 10.57
CA TYR A 3 3.10 -15.28 9.25
C TYR A 3 2.12 -15.47 8.07
N ASP A 4 0.80 -15.39 8.32
CA ASP A 4 -0.23 -15.61 7.30
C ASP A 4 -0.32 -14.48 6.25
N SER A 5 0.32 -13.33 6.48
CA SER A 5 0.30 -12.19 5.55
C SER A 5 1.55 -11.31 5.69
N GLY A 6 2.02 -10.79 4.56
CA GLY A 6 3.20 -9.93 4.44
C GLY A 6 3.18 -9.11 3.14
N SER A 7 4.10 -8.15 3.03
CA SER A 7 4.18 -7.26 1.86
C SER A 7 5.04 -7.90 0.75
N THR A 8 4.37 -8.51 -0.23
CA THR A 8 5.01 -9.33 -1.27
C THR A 8 5.26 -8.60 -2.60
N HIS A 9 4.40 -7.65 -2.97
CA HIS A 9 4.44 -7.01 -4.28
C HIS A 9 4.17 -5.51 -4.23
N ALA A 10 4.80 -4.75 -5.12
CA ALA A 10 4.60 -3.32 -5.29
C ALA A 10 3.83 -3.01 -6.58
N MET A 11 2.78 -2.19 -6.46
CA MET A 11 1.92 -1.75 -7.57
C MET A 11 1.65 -0.24 -7.46
N THR A 12 1.14 0.36 -8.53
CA THR A 12 0.88 1.81 -8.61
C THR A 12 -0.61 2.11 -8.45
N LEU A 13 -1.01 2.89 -7.44
CA LEU A 13 -2.38 3.41 -7.34
C LEU A 13 -2.61 4.49 -8.40
N THR A 14 -3.64 4.33 -9.22
CA THR A 14 -3.95 5.25 -10.34
C THR A 14 -5.32 5.93 -10.24
N ALA A 15 -6.27 5.37 -9.49
CA ALA A 15 -7.56 6.01 -9.23
C ALA A 15 -8.23 5.47 -7.96
N VAL A 16 -9.19 6.24 -7.46
CA VAL A 16 -10.10 5.85 -6.36
C VAL A 16 -11.53 6.19 -6.74
N ASP A 17 -12.47 5.32 -6.40
CA ASP A 17 -13.90 5.57 -6.49
C ASP A 17 -14.45 5.93 -5.11
N LEU A 18 -15.22 7.01 -5.03
CA LEU A 18 -15.75 7.56 -3.77
C LEU A 18 -17.29 7.44 -3.75
N ASP A 19 -17.84 7.07 -2.59
CA ASP A 19 -19.29 7.15 -2.38
C ASP A 19 -19.78 8.61 -2.30
N ALA A 20 -21.10 8.80 -2.21
CA ALA A 20 -21.71 10.13 -2.10
C ALA A 20 -21.28 10.93 -0.84
N LYS A 21 -20.66 10.28 0.15
CA LYS A 21 -20.14 10.90 1.38
C LYS A 21 -18.62 11.16 1.29
N GLY A 22 -17.98 10.78 0.19
CA GLY A 22 -16.54 10.93 -0.01
C GLY A 22 -15.69 9.78 0.54
N ASN A 23 -16.28 8.65 0.92
CA ASN A 23 -15.51 7.50 1.40
C ASN A 23 -15.03 6.63 0.24
N PRO A 24 -13.79 6.10 0.28
CA PRO A 24 -13.29 5.19 -0.74
C PRO A 24 -14.06 3.86 -0.75
N THR A 25 -14.44 3.41 -1.93
CA THR A 25 -15.14 2.13 -2.14
C THR A 25 -14.28 1.10 -2.88
N LYS A 26 -13.46 1.57 -3.84
CA LYS A 26 -12.52 0.73 -4.59
C LYS A 26 -11.36 1.56 -5.14
N TRP A 27 -10.25 0.89 -5.37
CA TRP A 27 -8.99 1.45 -5.83
C TRP A 27 -8.58 0.79 -7.14
N LYS A 28 -8.16 1.59 -8.11
CA LYS A 28 -7.55 1.09 -9.34
C LYS A 28 -6.05 1.07 -9.19
N VAL A 29 -5.43 -0.07 -9.46
CA VAL A 29 -3.98 -0.22 -9.47
C VAL A 29 -3.49 -0.66 -10.84
N GLU A 30 -2.37 -0.10 -11.25
CA GLU A 30 -1.60 -0.55 -12.41
C GLU A 30 -0.51 -1.50 -11.94
N ASN A 31 -0.39 -2.62 -12.65
CA ASN A 31 0.60 -3.65 -12.38
C ASN A 31 1.65 -3.73 -13.50
N SER A 32 2.78 -4.37 -13.23
CA SER A 32 3.94 -4.48 -14.13
C SER A 32 3.93 -5.76 -14.99
N TRP A 33 2.85 -6.56 -14.96
CA TRP A 33 2.77 -7.85 -15.65
C TRP A 33 2.34 -7.76 -17.12
N GLY A 34 2.26 -6.55 -17.68
CA GLY A 34 1.86 -6.33 -19.07
C GLY A 34 0.34 -6.16 -19.26
N ALA A 35 -0.05 -5.67 -20.44
CA ALA A 35 -1.42 -5.27 -20.73
C ALA A 35 -2.40 -6.45 -20.84
N ASP A 36 -1.91 -7.66 -21.10
CA ASP A 36 -2.75 -8.86 -21.24
C ASP A 36 -3.28 -9.37 -19.89
N TRP A 37 -2.72 -8.89 -18.77
CA TRP A 37 -3.16 -9.24 -17.43
C TRP A 37 -4.21 -8.27 -16.89
N GLY A 38 -5.25 -8.82 -16.25
CA GLY A 38 -6.34 -8.04 -15.67
C GLY A 38 -7.12 -7.25 -16.73
N GLN A 39 -7.49 -6.01 -16.41
CA GLN A 39 -8.13 -5.10 -17.35
C GLN A 39 -7.08 -4.15 -17.94
N LYS A 40 -6.43 -4.55 -19.04
CA LYS A 40 -5.38 -3.78 -19.70
C LYS A 40 -4.20 -3.43 -18.76
N GLY A 41 -3.70 -4.41 -18.01
CA GLY A 41 -2.63 -4.23 -17.02
C GLY A 41 -3.09 -3.63 -15.69
N CYS A 42 -4.39 -3.37 -15.51
CA CYS A 42 -4.95 -2.80 -14.29
C CYS A 42 -5.80 -3.80 -13.51
N LEU A 43 -5.84 -3.63 -12.19
CA LEU A 43 -6.69 -4.38 -11.26
C LEU A 43 -7.57 -3.40 -10.46
N ILE A 44 -8.66 -3.94 -9.90
CA ILE A 44 -9.52 -3.23 -8.97
C ILE A 44 -9.43 -3.92 -7.61
N MET A 45 -9.14 -3.14 -6.57
CA MET A 45 -9.08 -3.59 -5.18
C MET A 45 -10.27 -2.98 -4.44
N THR A 46 -11.03 -3.80 -3.71
CA THR A 46 -12.08 -3.26 -2.83
C THR A 46 -11.44 -2.49 -1.67
N ASN A 47 -12.17 -1.55 -1.07
CA ASN A 47 -11.66 -0.84 0.08
C ASN A 47 -11.33 -1.79 1.26
N ASP A 48 -12.13 -2.84 1.45
CA ASP A 48 -11.87 -3.85 2.48
C ASP A 48 -10.56 -4.60 2.24
N TRP A 49 -10.31 -5.05 0.99
CA TRP A 49 -9.05 -5.69 0.65
C TRP A 49 -7.87 -4.73 0.89
N PHE A 50 -8.02 -3.47 0.50
CA PHE A 50 -6.99 -2.46 0.68
C PHE A 50 -6.65 -2.25 2.17
N ASN A 51 -7.66 -2.22 3.05
CA ASN A 51 -7.43 -2.04 4.48
C ASN A 51 -6.72 -3.24 5.14
N GLU A 52 -7.00 -4.45 4.67
CA GLU A 52 -6.45 -5.68 5.27
C GLU A 52 -5.06 -6.05 4.73
N TYR A 53 -4.75 -5.74 3.47
CA TYR A 53 -3.57 -6.27 2.78
C TYR A 53 -2.61 -5.21 2.21
N MET A 54 -2.86 -3.92 2.43
CA MET A 54 -1.91 -2.85 2.09
C MET A 54 -1.06 -2.49 3.30
N PHE A 55 0.26 -2.58 3.14
CA PHE A 55 1.21 -2.32 4.23
C PHE A 55 1.96 -1.01 4.09
N ARG A 56 2.28 -0.59 2.85
CA ARG A 56 3.20 0.50 2.58
C ARG A 56 2.69 1.38 1.44
N LEU A 57 2.75 2.69 1.66
CA LEU A 57 2.40 3.70 0.67
C LEU A 57 3.48 4.79 0.66
N VAL A 58 3.89 5.20 -0.53
CA VAL A 58 4.80 6.33 -0.73
C VAL A 58 3.98 7.52 -1.24
N VAL A 59 4.06 8.63 -0.52
CA VAL A 59 3.37 9.88 -0.86
C VAL A 59 4.34 11.06 -0.84
N ASP A 60 4.03 12.09 -1.62
CA ASP A 60 4.74 13.37 -1.56
C ASP A 60 4.55 14.01 -0.18
N LYS A 61 5.64 14.48 0.42
CA LYS A 61 5.67 15.11 1.76
C LYS A 61 4.67 16.27 1.88
N LYS A 62 4.34 16.96 0.78
CA LYS A 62 3.36 18.07 0.80
C LYS A 62 1.95 17.64 1.20
N TYR A 63 1.61 16.35 1.06
CA TYR A 63 0.31 15.81 1.47
C TYR A 63 0.31 15.25 2.90
N VAL A 64 1.47 15.20 3.56
CA VAL A 64 1.61 14.64 4.91
C VAL A 64 1.38 15.75 5.93
N PRO A 65 0.46 15.58 6.91
CA PRO A 65 0.28 16.55 7.98
C PRO A 65 1.59 16.82 8.73
N ALA A 66 1.86 18.08 9.06
CA ALA A 66 3.12 18.50 9.70
C ALA A 66 3.43 17.73 11.00
N LYS A 67 2.41 17.29 11.74
CA LYS A 67 2.56 16.46 12.95
C LYS A 67 3.19 15.09 12.63
N THR A 68 2.71 14.43 11.58
CA THR A 68 3.23 13.14 11.13
C THR A 68 4.62 13.31 10.51
N LEU A 69 4.82 14.38 9.72
CA LEU A 69 6.12 14.62 9.09
C LEU A 69 7.25 14.81 10.11
N LYS A 70 6.98 15.43 11.27
CA LYS A 70 7.95 15.54 12.37
C LYS A 70 8.40 14.19 12.95
N GLN A 71 7.61 13.13 12.79
CA GLN A 71 8.00 11.79 13.23
C GLN A 71 9.14 11.22 12.38
N TYR A 72 9.29 11.70 11.13
CA TYR A 72 10.37 11.32 10.23
C TYR A 72 11.76 11.69 10.77
N ASP A 73 11.85 12.77 11.56
CA ASP A 73 13.11 13.27 12.13
C ASP A 73 13.52 12.54 13.43
N GLN A 74 12.70 11.60 13.90
CA GLN A 74 12.99 10.82 15.11
C GLN A 74 14.07 9.77 14.83
N LYS A 75 14.79 9.38 15.89
CA LYS A 75 15.71 8.24 15.79
C LYS A 75 14.93 6.99 15.38
N PRO A 76 15.29 6.31 14.27
CA PRO A 76 14.57 5.12 13.84
C PRO A 76 14.74 4.00 14.87
N VAL A 77 13.68 3.19 15.02
CA VAL A 77 13.76 1.95 15.78
C VAL A 77 14.45 0.92 14.89
N MET A 78 15.60 0.43 15.33
CA MET A 78 16.30 -0.66 14.64
C MET A 78 15.55 -1.96 14.95
N VAL A 79 14.94 -2.55 13.93
CA VAL A 79 14.33 -3.87 14.02
C VAL A 79 15.36 -4.96 13.71
N MET A 80 15.05 -6.19 14.10
CA MET A 80 15.90 -7.34 13.77
C MET A 80 15.76 -7.70 12.28
N PRO A 81 16.77 -8.34 11.67
CA PRO A 81 16.69 -8.80 10.28
C PRO A 81 15.52 -9.75 9.99
N GLU A 82 15.02 -10.46 11.00
CA GLU A 82 13.93 -11.42 10.88
C GLU A 82 12.53 -10.78 10.98
N ASP A 83 12.45 -9.45 11.05
CA ASP A 83 11.18 -8.73 11.13
C ASP A 83 10.36 -8.99 9.84
N PRO A 84 9.10 -9.45 9.97
CA PRO A 84 8.27 -9.83 8.82
C PRO A 84 8.01 -8.70 7.83
N LEU A 85 8.28 -7.44 8.19
CA LEU A 85 8.23 -6.30 7.27
C LEU A 85 9.32 -6.34 6.18
N PHE A 86 10.41 -7.07 6.43
CA PHE A 86 11.62 -7.08 5.59
C PHE A 86 12.05 -8.48 5.13
N LEU A 87 11.36 -9.53 5.55
CA LEU A 87 11.61 -10.87 5.05
C LEU A 87 11.26 -10.94 3.54
N PRO A 88 12.10 -11.58 2.72
CA PRO A 88 11.74 -11.90 1.34
C PRO A 88 10.60 -12.91 1.32
N ASP A 89 9.81 -12.90 0.24
CA ASP A 89 8.83 -13.94 -0.03
C ASP A 89 9.56 -15.29 -0.20
N GLU A 90 9.12 -16.33 0.54
CA GLU A 90 9.54 -17.73 0.33
C GLU A 90 8.70 -18.43 -0.74
#